data_AF-A0A6A4HQS6-F1
#
_entry.id   AF-A0A6A4HQS6-F1
#
_cell.length_a   1.000
_cell.length_b   1.000
_cell.length_c   1.000
_cell.angle_alpha   90.00
_cell.angle_beta   90.00
_cell.angle_gamma   90.00
#
_symmetry.space_group_name_H-M   'P 1'
#
loop_
_entity.id
_entity.type
_entity.pdbx_description
1 polymer ?
#
loop_
_entity_poly.entity_id
_entity_poly.type
_entity_poly.pdbx_seq_one_letter_code
_entity_poly.pdbx_strand_id
1 'polypeptide(L)'
;VLHPRYKMSYFTKASWEMDWIDTAHRIIQEEWETLLFFNCVVTESLQALNDIFKELDQFGRTNAEDVLEAYLSSPTDADTDPIKYWVSRVDKPGAKITPQGALARMGLDFLTAPATSTDVERLFSHGGGQVSKHCHNLSFETLRCLMVLRSW
;
A
#
# COMPACT_ATOMS: atom_id res chain seq x y z
N VAL A 1 -3.64 -1.86 11.63
CA VAL A 1 -3.75 -3.24 11.11
C VAL A 1 -2.49 -3.70 10.37
N LEU A 2 -2.03 -2.97 9.34
CA LEU A 2 -0.84 -3.37 8.57
C LEU A 2 0.49 -3.10 9.28
N HIS A 3 0.49 -2.42 10.43
CA HIS A 3 1.69 -2.23 11.23
C HIS A 3 2.05 -3.51 12.02
N PRO A 4 3.26 -4.10 11.84
CA PRO A 4 3.65 -5.39 12.46
C PRO A 4 3.55 -5.43 13.99
N ARG A 5 3.82 -4.28 14.64
CA ARG A 5 3.69 -4.08 16.10
C ARG A 5 2.28 -3.89 16.66
N TYR A 6 1.30 -3.47 15.86
CA TYR A 6 0.01 -3.04 16.39
C TYR A 6 -1.13 -3.92 15.89
N LYS A 7 -1.06 -4.42 14.65
CA LYS A 7 -2.02 -5.34 14.03
C LYS A 7 -3.48 -5.07 14.45
N MET A 8 -4.24 -6.10 14.79
CA MET A 8 -5.57 -6.04 15.38
C MET A 8 -5.54 -5.89 16.90
N SER A 9 -4.43 -6.31 17.54
CA SER A 9 -4.27 -6.27 19.00
C SER A 9 -4.26 -4.86 19.58
N TYR A 10 -3.97 -3.86 18.75
CA TYR A 10 -4.07 -2.45 19.13
C TYR A 10 -5.50 -2.01 19.39
N PHE A 11 -6.48 -2.39 18.55
CA PHE A 11 -7.85 -1.92 18.69
C PHE A 11 -8.52 -2.47 19.96
N THR A 12 -8.23 -3.74 20.27
CA THR A 12 -8.65 -4.35 21.53
C THR A 12 -8.01 -3.67 22.74
N LYS A 13 -6.70 -3.35 22.69
CA LYS A 13 -6.03 -2.59 23.76
C LYS A 13 -6.53 -1.15 23.90
N ALA A 14 -6.86 -0.52 22.77
CA ALA A 14 -7.42 0.82 22.72
C ALA A 14 -8.92 0.86 23.10
N SER A 15 -9.52 -0.29 23.45
CA SER A 15 -10.93 -0.42 23.82
C SER A 15 -11.89 0.13 22.76
N TRP A 16 -11.59 -0.13 21.49
CA TRP A 16 -12.51 0.19 20.41
C TRP A 16 -13.74 -0.70 20.47
N GLU A 17 -14.89 -0.15 20.07
CA GLU A 17 -16.14 -0.89 19.88
C GLU A 17 -15.95 -2.01 18.84
N MET A 18 -16.56 -3.17 19.07
CA MET A 18 -16.40 -4.35 18.21
C MET A 18 -16.80 -4.06 16.76
N ASP A 19 -17.89 -3.32 16.55
CA ASP A 19 -18.37 -2.94 15.22
C ASP A 19 -17.29 -2.20 14.40
N TRP A 20 -16.46 -1.39 15.06
CA TRP A 20 -15.35 -0.67 14.41
C TRP A 20 -14.16 -1.58 14.11
N ILE A 21 -13.91 -2.58 14.96
CA ILE A 21 -12.88 -3.59 14.71
C ILE A 21 -13.26 -4.44 13.50
N ASP A 22 -14.52 -4.87 13.43
CA ASP A 22 -15.08 -5.63 12.32
C ASP A 22 -15.08 -4.79 11.03
N THR A 23 -15.42 -3.51 11.14
CA THR A 23 -15.34 -2.58 10.00
C THR A 23 -13.90 -2.42 9.50
N ALA A 24 -12.92 -2.27 10.39
CA ALA A 24 -11.52 -2.17 10.01
C ALA A 24 -11.00 -3.46 9.36
N HIS A 25 -11.46 -4.62 9.83
CA HIS A 25 -11.16 -5.91 9.23
C HIS A 25 -11.72 -6.02 7.80
N ARG A 26 -13.00 -5.69 7.65
CA ARG A 26 -13.71 -5.70 6.36
C ARG A 26 -13.04 -4.79 5.33
N ILE A 27 -12.70 -3.56 5.71
CA ILE A 27 -12.04 -2.60 4.80
C ILE A 27 -10.74 -3.20 4.25
N ILE A 28 -9.97 -3.88 5.08
CA ILE A 28 -8.67 -4.42 4.64
C ILE A 28 -8.84 -5.65 3.76
N GLN A 29 -9.86 -6.47 4.02
CA GLN A 29 -10.22 -7.57 3.13
C GLN A 29 -10.66 -7.04 1.75
N GLU A 30 -11.52 -6.01 1.71
CA GLU A 30 -11.97 -5.37 0.46
C GLU A 30 -10.80 -4.79 -0.35
N GLU A 31 -9.88 -4.09 0.30
CA GLU A 31 -8.68 -3.56 -0.35
C GLU A 31 -7.74 -4.67 -0.85
N TRP A 32 -7.62 -5.75 -0.08
CA TRP A 32 -6.82 -6.92 -0.46
C TRP A 32 -7.38 -7.62 -1.70
N GLU A 33 -8.69 -7.85 -1.74
CA GLU A 33 -9.38 -8.42 -2.90
C GLU A 33 -9.22 -7.54 -4.14
N THR A 34 -9.34 -6.22 -3.97
CA THR A 34 -9.17 -5.24 -5.05
C THR A 34 -7.76 -5.30 -5.65
N LEU A 35 -6.73 -5.42 -4.80
CA LEU A 35 -5.34 -5.56 -5.23
C LEU A 35 -5.09 -6.90 -5.92
N LEU A 36 -5.68 -7.99 -5.43
CA LEU A 36 -5.57 -9.30 -6.08
C LEU A 36 -6.23 -9.30 -7.46
N PHE A 37 -7.43 -8.72 -7.58
CA PHE A 37 -8.13 -8.56 -8.84
C PHE A 37 -7.30 -7.75 -9.85
N PHE A 38 -6.76 -6.61 -9.42
CA PHE A 38 -5.92 -5.77 -10.27
C PHE A 38 -4.66 -6.51 -10.75
N ASN A 39 -3.98 -7.22 -9.86
CA ASN A 39 -2.79 -7.99 -10.21
C ASN A 39 -3.11 -9.20 -11.11
N CYS A 40 -4.28 -9.83 -10.97
CA CYS A 40 -4.73 -10.92 -11.86
C CYS A 40 -4.89 -10.42 -13.31
N VAL A 41 -5.59 -9.30 -13.50
CA VAL A 41 -5.85 -8.70 -14.83
C VAL A 41 -4.55 -8.34 -15.57
N VAL A 42 -3.52 -7.89 -14.85
CA VAL A 42 -2.20 -7.60 -15.43
C VAL A 42 -1.47 -8.89 -15.87
N THR A 43 -1.70 -10.00 -15.17
CA THR A 43 -0.97 -11.27 -15.38
C THR A 43 -1.59 -12.15 -16.47
N GLU A 44 -2.90 -12.07 -16.70
CA GLU A 44 -3.62 -12.86 -17.73
C GLU A 44 -3.21 -12.53 -19.17
N SER A 45 -2.62 -11.35 -19.41
CA SER A 45 -2.19 -10.94 -20.75
C SER A 45 -1.01 -11.76 -21.33
N LEU A 46 -0.35 -12.65 -20.57
CA LEU A 46 0.91 -13.31 -20.99
C LEU A 46 1.00 -14.85 -20.87
N GLN A 47 0.02 -15.59 -20.31
CA GLN A 47 0.26 -17.02 -19.91
C GLN A 47 -0.78 -18.08 -20.34
N ALA A 48 -1.71 -17.74 -21.23
CA ALA A 48 -2.96 -18.47 -21.48
C ALA A 48 -2.94 -19.94 -22.02
N LEU A 49 -1.81 -20.67 -22.08
CA LEU A 49 -1.78 -22.07 -22.58
C LEU A 49 -1.11 -23.10 -21.66
N ASN A 50 -0.29 -22.66 -20.70
CA ASN A 50 0.33 -23.56 -19.73
C ASN A 50 -0.48 -23.72 -18.43
N ASP A 51 -1.53 -22.90 -18.25
CA ASP A 51 -2.28 -22.78 -17.00
C ASP A 51 -3.39 -23.84 -16.82
N ILE A 52 -3.88 -24.45 -17.91
CA ILE A 52 -5.01 -25.39 -17.89
C ILE A 52 -4.73 -26.63 -17.01
N PHE A 53 -3.49 -27.12 -16.98
CA PHE A 53 -3.10 -28.27 -16.16
C PHE A 53 -2.59 -27.88 -14.76
N LYS A 54 -2.22 -26.62 -14.53
CA LYS A 54 -1.84 -26.11 -13.19
C LYS A 54 -3.06 -25.72 -12.36
N GLU A 55 -4.12 -25.22 -12.99
CA GLU A 55 -5.41 -24.93 -12.33
C GLU A 55 -6.02 -26.18 -11.70
N LEU A 56 -5.88 -27.35 -12.33
CA LEU A 56 -6.44 -28.61 -11.82
C LEU A 56 -5.72 -29.09 -10.53
N ASP A 57 -4.41 -28.84 -10.40
CA ASP A 57 -3.61 -29.17 -9.21
C ASP A 57 -3.75 -28.12 -8.08
N GLN A 58 -4.23 -26.91 -8.40
CA GLN A 58 -4.52 -25.84 -7.42
C GLN A 58 -5.99 -25.73 -7.02
N PHE A 59 -6.86 -26.50 -7.66
CA PHE A 59 -8.29 -26.52 -7.38
C PHE A 59 -8.55 -26.96 -5.92
N GLY A 60 -8.85 -26.00 -5.05
CA GLY A 60 -9.10 -26.21 -3.62
C GLY A 60 -8.07 -25.59 -2.66
N ARG A 61 -7.01 -24.92 -3.14
CA ARG A 61 -6.09 -24.11 -2.31
C ARG A 61 -6.32 -22.61 -2.53
N THR A 62 -7.03 -21.97 -1.61
CA THR A 62 -7.21 -20.51 -1.52
C THR A 62 -5.91 -19.81 -1.06
N ASN A 63 -4.81 -19.97 -1.80
CA ASN A 63 -3.49 -19.47 -1.40
C ASN A 63 -3.41 -17.93 -1.26
N ALA A 64 -4.40 -17.17 -1.73
CA ALA A 64 -4.40 -15.71 -1.72
C ALA A 64 -5.10 -15.10 -0.49
N GLU A 65 -6.20 -15.70 -0.03
CA GLU A 65 -6.89 -15.31 1.21
C GLU A 65 -6.08 -15.71 2.44
N ASP A 66 -5.43 -16.88 2.38
CA ASP A 66 -4.65 -17.45 3.47
C ASP A 66 -3.45 -16.58 3.86
N VAL A 67 -2.94 -15.74 2.94
CA VAL A 67 -1.73 -14.92 3.18
C VAL A 67 -2.02 -13.70 4.06
N LEU A 68 -3.15 -13.03 3.84
CA LEU A 68 -3.57 -11.90 4.69
C LEU A 68 -3.92 -12.41 6.09
N GLU A 69 -4.70 -13.49 6.18
CA GLU A 69 -5.09 -14.10 7.46
C GLU A 69 -3.88 -14.68 8.21
N ALA A 70 -2.93 -15.32 7.51
CA ALA A 70 -1.66 -15.76 8.11
C ALA A 70 -0.86 -14.58 8.67
N TYR A 71 -0.87 -13.42 8.01
CA TYR A 71 -0.23 -12.21 8.53
C TYR A 71 -0.95 -11.68 9.78
N LEU A 72 -2.28 -11.59 9.76
CA LEU A 72 -3.07 -11.09 10.89
C LEU A 72 -2.97 -11.98 12.12
N SER A 73 -2.93 -13.31 11.93
CA SER A 73 -2.78 -14.31 12.99
C SER A 73 -1.34 -14.44 13.52
N SER A 74 -0.33 -14.08 12.72
CA SER A 74 1.08 -14.14 13.17
C SER A 74 1.34 -13.22 14.37
N PRO A 75 2.31 -13.57 15.25
CA PRO A 75 2.58 -12.78 16.45
C PRO A 75 2.97 -11.33 16.14
N THR A 76 2.73 -10.47 17.12
CA THR A 76 3.04 -9.05 17.03
C THR A 76 4.54 -8.84 17.23
N ASP A 77 5.20 -8.14 16.31
CA ASP A 77 6.63 -7.89 16.39
C ASP A 77 6.89 -6.47 16.89
N ALA A 78 7.37 -6.34 18.13
CA ALA A 78 7.39 -5.08 18.86
C ALA A 78 8.58 -4.16 18.51
N ASP A 79 9.66 -4.72 17.97
CA ASP A 79 10.94 -4.02 17.81
C ASP A 79 11.27 -3.66 16.35
N THR A 80 10.39 -4.02 15.42
CA THR A 80 10.66 -3.89 13.99
C THR A 80 10.10 -2.58 13.41
N ASP A 81 10.98 -1.83 12.73
CA ASP A 81 10.62 -0.69 11.88
C ASP A 81 9.64 -1.16 10.77
N PRO A 82 8.40 -0.65 10.75
CA PRO A 82 7.36 -1.16 9.87
C PRO A 82 7.69 -1.00 8.39
N ILE A 83 8.43 0.05 7.99
CA ILE A 83 8.81 0.25 6.59
C ILE A 83 9.86 -0.78 6.19
N LYS A 84 10.89 -0.98 7.02
CA LYS A 84 11.93 -1.99 6.77
C LYS A 84 11.36 -3.40 6.72
N TYR A 85 10.40 -3.71 7.60
CA TYR A 85 9.70 -4.99 7.60
C TYR A 85 9.09 -5.30 6.24
N TRP A 86 8.32 -4.35 5.68
CA TRP A 86 7.64 -4.58 4.42
C TRP A 86 8.60 -4.54 3.23
N VAL A 87 9.57 -3.62 3.19
CA VAL A 87 10.61 -3.58 2.13
C VAL A 87 11.34 -4.91 2.02
N SER A 88 11.63 -5.59 3.14
CA SER A 88 12.30 -6.90 3.13
C SER A 88 11.50 -8.04 2.50
N ARG A 89 10.18 -7.85 2.31
CA ARG A 89 9.22 -8.85 1.82
C ARG A 89 8.67 -8.52 0.44
N VAL A 90 9.06 -7.40 -0.15
CA VAL A 90 8.69 -7.06 -1.52
C VAL A 90 9.43 -7.97 -2.50
N ASP A 91 8.73 -8.41 -3.54
CA ASP A 91 9.34 -9.19 -4.61
C ASP A 91 10.45 -8.41 -5.32
N LYS A 92 11.47 -9.11 -5.78
CA LYS A 92 12.54 -8.47 -6.55
C LYS A 92 11.97 -7.85 -7.83
N PRO A 93 12.50 -6.68 -8.26
CA PRO A 93 12.06 -6.06 -9.50
C PRO A 93 12.23 -7.02 -10.67
N GLY A 94 11.13 -7.28 -11.40
CA GLY A 94 11.08 -8.22 -12.54
C GLY A 94 10.68 -9.66 -12.21
N ALA A 95 10.47 -10.01 -10.94
CA ALA A 95 9.88 -11.31 -10.55
C ALA A 95 8.34 -11.29 -10.71
N LYS A 96 7.73 -12.48 -10.86
CA LYS A 96 6.26 -12.61 -10.83
C LYS A 96 5.75 -12.19 -9.46
N ILE A 97 4.72 -11.37 -9.43
CA ILE A 97 4.10 -10.86 -8.20
C ILE A 97 3.59 -12.06 -7.39
N THR A 98 4.16 -12.26 -6.21
CA THR A 98 3.68 -13.24 -5.25
C THR A 98 2.59 -12.61 -4.38
N PRO A 99 1.64 -13.39 -3.84
CA PRO A 99 0.69 -12.87 -2.87
C PRO A 99 1.36 -12.20 -1.67
N GLN A 100 2.51 -12.71 -1.21
CA GLN A 100 3.26 -12.10 -0.13
C GLN A 100 3.87 -10.75 -0.52
N GLY A 101 4.41 -10.64 -1.74
CA GLY A 101 4.93 -9.38 -2.27
C GLY A 101 3.83 -8.34 -2.54
N ALA A 102 2.66 -8.77 -3.00
CA ALA A 102 1.48 -7.91 -3.14
C ALA A 102 1.01 -7.37 -1.77
N LEU A 103 0.98 -8.22 -0.73
CA LEU A 103 0.66 -7.79 0.63
C LEU A 103 1.72 -6.81 1.17
N ALA A 104 3.00 -7.06 0.87
CA ALA A 104 4.07 -6.15 1.23
C ALA A 104 3.96 -4.78 0.54
N ARG A 105 3.50 -4.77 -0.72
CA ARG A 105 3.23 -3.54 -1.44
C ARG A 105 2.08 -2.75 -0.81
N MET A 106 0.97 -3.43 -0.50
CA MET A 106 -0.15 -2.85 0.24
C MET A 106 0.32 -2.22 1.56
N GLY A 107 1.09 -2.97 2.35
CA GLY A 107 1.67 -2.49 3.61
C GLY A 107 2.47 -1.20 3.43
N LEU A 108 3.30 -1.12 2.40
CA LEU A 108 4.07 0.09 2.09
C LEU A 108 3.21 1.25 1.64
N ASP A 109 2.24 1.02 0.76
CA ASP A 109 1.39 2.09 0.23
C ASP A 109 0.61 2.77 1.38
N PHE A 110 0.09 2.00 2.34
CA PHE A 110 -0.59 2.56 3.53
C PHE A 110 0.38 3.23 4.53
N LEU A 111 1.58 2.69 4.74
CA LEU A 111 2.51 3.20 5.75
C LEU A 111 3.36 4.37 5.27
N THR A 112 3.51 4.54 3.96
CA THR A 112 4.25 5.67 3.36
C THR A 112 3.34 6.85 3.04
N ALA A 113 2.02 6.65 3.05
CA ALA A 113 1.05 7.74 2.92
C ALA A 113 1.26 8.77 4.05
N PRO A 114 1.44 10.05 3.73
CA PRO A 114 1.61 11.08 4.74
C PRO A 114 0.32 11.20 5.56
N ALA A 115 0.46 11.28 6.88
CA ALA A 115 -0.69 11.40 7.78
C ALA A 115 -1.45 12.73 7.64
N THR A 116 -0.82 13.74 7.02
CA THR A 116 -1.39 15.08 6.86
C THR A 116 -0.95 15.70 5.53
N SER A 117 -1.73 16.67 5.03
CA SER A 117 -1.37 17.51 3.88
C SER A 117 -0.34 18.59 4.19
N THR A 118 0.23 18.61 5.41
CA THR A 118 1.09 19.71 5.87
C THR A 118 2.33 19.91 5.00
N ASP A 119 2.93 18.84 4.47
CA ASP A 119 4.09 18.95 3.58
C ASP A 119 3.71 19.65 2.26
N VAL A 120 2.54 19.31 1.74
CA VAL A 120 1.97 19.92 0.53
C VAL A 120 1.57 21.38 0.79
N GLU A 121 0.96 21.67 1.93
CA GLU A 121 0.62 23.05 2.34
C GLU A 121 1.85 23.91 2.55
N ARG A 122 2.92 23.37 3.15
CA ARG A 122 4.20 24.06 3.26
C ARG A 122 4.74 24.36 1.87
N LEU A 123 4.74 23.38 0.95
CA LEU A 123 5.20 23.60 -0.43
C LEU A 123 4.41 24.72 -1.12
N PHE A 124 3.08 24.72 -1.02
CA PHE A 124 2.24 25.75 -1.63
C PHE A 124 2.35 27.11 -0.94
N SER A 125 2.51 27.16 0.38
CA SER A 125 2.73 28.42 1.12
C SER A 125 4.02 29.10 0.66
N HIS A 126 5.07 28.31 0.45
CA HIS A 126 6.35 28.79 -0.05
C HIS A 126 6.31 29.11 -1.56
N GLY A 127 5.49 28.40 -2.34
CA GLY A 127 5.25 28.62 -3.76
C GLY A 127 4.32 29.79 -4.06
N GLY A 128 3.52 30.24 -3.09
CA GLY A 128 2.53 31.29 -3.27
C GLY A 128 3.11 32.61 -3.79
N GLY A 129 4.36 32.94 -3.46
CA GLY A 129 5.06 34.11 -4.01
C GLY A 129 5.33 34.04 -5.52
N GLN A 130 5.52 32.82 -6.04
CA GLN A 130 5.73 32.55 -7.47
C GLN A 130 4.42 32.57 -8.27
N VAL A 131 3.28 32.34 -7.61
CA VAL A 131 1.96 32.23 -8.27
C VAL A 131 1.16 33.54 -8.21
N SER A 132 1.30 34.34 -7.15
CA SER A 132 0.32 35.41 -6.87
C SER A 132 0.84 36.85 -6.94
N LYS A 133 2.14 37.12 -6.73
CA LYS A 133 2.61 38.52 -6.56
C LYS A 133 3.86 38.93 -7.35
N HIS A 134 4.76 38.03 -7.72
CA HIS A 134 5.99 38.35 -8.48
C HIS A 134 6.12 37.46 -9.73
N CYS A 135 5.00 37.18 -10.40
CA CYS A 135 5.03 36.45 -11.67
C CYS A 135 5.69 37.34 -12.72
N HIS A 136 6.99 37.17 -12.96
CA HIS A 136 7.71 37.72 -14.11
C HIS A 136 7.24 37.06 -15.43
N ASN A 137 5.91 36.90 -15.62
CA ASN A 137 5.29 36.18 -16.73
C ASN A 137 5.81 34.74 -16.90
N LEU A 138 5.93 34.00 -15.80
CA LEU A 138 6.34 32.60 -15.83
C LEU A 138 5.18 31.72 -16.34
N SER A 139 5.50 30.81 -17.25
CA SER A 139 4.52 29.82 -17.72
C SER A 139 4.17 28.83 -16.60
N PHE A 140 2.99 28.20 -16.70
CA PHE A 140 2.57 27.13 -15.79
C PHE A 140 3.60 26.00 -15.72
N GLU A 141 4.20 25.63 -16.86
CA GLU A 141 5.21 24.58 -16.91
C GLU A 141 6.47 24.96 -16.12
N THR A 142 6.90 26.22 -16.23
CA THR A 142 8.02 26.74 -15.43
C THR A 142 7.70 26.76 -13.94
N LEU A 143 6.49 27.15 -13.55
CA LEU A 143 6.04 27.12 -12.16
C LEU A 143 6.02 25.69 -11.60
N ARG A 144 5.51 24.73 -12.38
CA ARG A 144 5.49 23.31 -12.03
C ARG A 144 6.91 22.78 -11.82
N CYS A 145 7.82 23.06 -12.74
CA CYS A 145 9.22 22.67 -12.62
C CYS A 145 9.89 23.27 -11.38
N LEU A 146 9.66 24.56 -11.09
CA LEU A 146 10.21 25.22 -9.90
C LEU A 146 9.66 24.62 -8.59
N MET A 147 8.38 24.28 -8.55
CA MET A 147 7.79 23.61 -7.37
C MET A 147 8.39 22.22 -7.15
N VAL A 148 8.54 21.43 -8.21
CA VAL A 148 9.14 20.08 -8.13
C VAL A 148 10.62 20.14 -7.74
N LEU A 149 11.41 21.03 -8.36
CA LEU A 149 12.83 21.21 -8.05
C LEU A 149 13.05 21.63 -6.59
N ARG A 150 12.10 22.37 -6.01
CA ARG A 150 12.18 22.83 -4.62
C ARG A 150 11.76 21.78 -3.59
N SER A 151 10.98 20.78 -4.00
CA SER A 151 10.63 19.63 -3.17
C SER A 151 11.68 18.51 -3.19
N TRP A 152 12.71 18.62 -4.04
CA TRP A 152 13.77 17.63 -4.24
C TRP A 152 14.99 17.87 -3.36
#